data_AF-A0AAU9DTE2-F1
#
_entry.id   AF-A0AAU9DTE2-F1
#
_cell.length_a   1.000
_cell.length_b   1.000
_cell.length_c   1.000
_cell.angle_alpha   90.00
_cell.angle_beta   90.00
_cell.angle_gamma   90.00
#
_symmetry.space_group_name_H-M   'P 1'
#
loop_
_entity.id
_entity.type
_entity.pdbx_description
1 polymer ?
#
loop_
_entity_poly.entity_id
_entity_poly.type
_entity_poly.pdbx_seq_one_letter_code
_entity_poly.pdbx_strand_id
1 'polypeptide(L)'
;MIIDTKKLQKDVIENKKKHGFNTTDVKLELLRLHGEVNELFEAWRKQDKENINDELADVAIFLLGISEILDSDLGQNIVKKMEINEKRVYKNGIKSV
;
A
#
# COMPACT_ATOMS: atom_id res chain seq x y z
N MET A 1 2.69 -17.35 -9.02
CA MET A 1 2.23 -17.51 -7.62
C MET A 1 0.99 -16.63 -7.46
N ILE A 2 -0.10 -17.15 -6.89
CA ILE A 2 -1.26 -16.32 -6.50
C ILE A 2 -0.97 -15.79 -5.10
N ILE A 3 -1.02 -14.47 -4.92
CA ILE A 3 -0.77 -13.83 -3.62
C ILE A 3 -2.10 -13.75 -2.86
N ASP A 4 -2.16 -14.40 -1.70
CA ASP A 4 -3.24 -14.17 -0.74
C ASP A 4 -2.91 -12.89 0.06
N THR A 5 -3.49 -11.78 -0.37
CA THR A 5 -3.25 -10.47 0.25
C THR A 5 -3.79 -10.38 1.66
N LYS A 6 -4.89 -11.07 2.00
CA LYS A 6 -5.45 -11.05 3.36
C LYS A 6 -4.56 -11.83 4.33
N LYS A 7 -3.96 -12.94 3.87
CA LYS A 7 -2.89 -13.60 4.63
C LYS A 7 -1.67 -12.70 4.77
N LEU A 8 -1.23 -12.07 3.69
CA LEU A 8 -0.05 -11.20 3.70
C LEU A 8 -0.20 -9.99 4.64
N GLN A 9 -1.38 -9.39 4.70
CA GLN A 9 -1.74 -8.36 5.68
C GLN A 9 -1.47 -8.80 7.13
N LYS A 10 -1.90 -10.01 7.49
CA LYS A 10 -1.64 -10.59 8.82
C LYS A 10 -0.15 -10.82 9.03
N ASP A 11 0.52 -11.39 8.03
CA ASP A 11 1.96 -11.66 8.09
C ASP A 11 2.77 -10.36 8.32
N VAL A 12 2.36 -9.22 7.71
CA VAL A 12 2.96 -7.90 7.95
C VAL A 12 2.81 -7.47 9.41
N ILE A 13 1.61 -7.57 9.98
CA ILE A 13 1.37 -7.20 11.39
C ILE A 13 2.12 -8.12 12.36
N GLU A 14 2.15 -9.43 12.09
CA GLU A 14 2.94 -10.36 12.90
C GLU A 14 4.44 -10.06 12.83
N ASN A 15 4.95 -9.70 11.65
CA ASN A 15 6.35 -9.27 11.52
C ASN A 15 6.62 -7.98 12.31
N LYS A 16 5.70 -7.01 12.27
CA LYS A 16 5.82 -5.77 13.06
C LYS A 16 5.84 -6.05 14.56
N LYS A 17 4.97 -6.94 15.06
CA LYS A 17 4.96 -7.37 16.47
C LYS A 17 6.29 -7.98 16.88
N LYS A 18 6.85 -8.88 16.06
CA LYS A 18 8.14 -9.54 16.33
C LYS A 18 9.29 -8.55 16.49
N HIS A 19 9.24 -7.42 15.79
CA HIS A 19 10.27 -6.37 15.84
C HIS A 19 9.92 -5.22 16.79
N GLY A 20 8.85 -5.32 17.57
CA GLY A 20 8.44 -4.28 18.51
C GLY A 20 7.96 -2.98 17.83
N PHE A 21 7.50 -3.05 16.59
CA PHE A 21 6.95 -1.91 15.87
C PHE A 21 5.49 -1.63 16.23
N ASN A 22 5.06 -0.40 15.95
CA ASN A 22 3.68 0.02 16.10
C ASN A 22 2.73 -0.83 15.25
N THR A 23 1.59 -1.19 15.84
CA THR A 23 0.54 -2.00 15.22
C THR A 23 -0.87 -1.51 15.55
N THR A 24 -0.99 -0.34 16.20
CA THR A 24 -2.29 0.18 16.68
C THR A 24 -2.50 1.65 16.34
N ASP A 25 -1.44 2.47 16.32
CA ASP A 25 -1.55 3.88 15.96
C ASP A 25 -1.57 4.07 14.44
N VAL A 26 -2.77 4.21 13.87
CA VAL A 26 -2.98 4.44 12.43
C VAL A 26 -2.34 5.75 11.95
N LYS A 27 -2.36 6.81 12.78
CA LYS A 27 -1.79 8.11 12.39
C LYS A 27 -0.28 7.97 12.20
N LEU A 28 0.39 7.26 13.11
CA LEU A 28 1.82 6.98 13.00
C LEU A 28 2.13 6.13 11.76
N GLU A 29 1.33 5.11 11.47
CA GLU A 29 1.54 4.29 10.26
C GLU A 29 1.34 5.07 8.97
N LEU A 30 0.36 5.98 8.91
CA LEU A 30 0.16 6.87 7.77
C LEU A 30 1.33 7.85 7.58
N LEU A 31 1.92 8.34 8.68
CA LEU A 31 3.11 9.18 8.62
C LEU A 31 4.33 8.39 8.10
N ARG A 32 4.49 7.14 8.52
CA ARG A 32 5.56 6.26 8.03
C ARG A 32 5.38 5.91 6.55
N LEU A 33 4.17 5.59 6.12
CA LEU A 33 3.83 5.41 4.71
C LEU A 33 4.24 6.63 3.87
N HIS A 34 4.02 7.86 4.37
CA HIS A 34 4.50 9.07 3.68
C HIS A 34 6.04 9.11 3.56
N GLY A 35 6.77 8.59 4.56
CA GLY A 35 8.22 8.39 4.50
C GLY A 35 8.63 7.48 3.35
N GLU A 36 8.03 6.28 3.24
CA GLU A 36 8.32 5.32 2.15
C GLU A 36 8.05 5.92 0.77
N VAL A 37 6.96 6.71 0.63
CA VAL A 37 6.67 7.42 -0.63
C VAL A 37 7.76 8.46 -0.96
N ASN A 38 8.34 9.11 0.05
CA ASN A 38 9.44 10.03 -0.15
C ASN A 38 10.75 9.29 -0.53
N GLU A 39 11.01 8.12 0.05
CA GLU A 39 12.16 7.28 -0.30
C GLU A 39 12.04 6.75 -1.75
N LEU A 40 10.83 6.32 -2.15
CA LEU A 40 10.51 6.00 -3.54
C LEU A 40 10.75 7.20 -4.49
N PHE A 41 10.31 8.40 -4.10
CA PHE A 41 10.55 9.60 -4.89
C PHE A 41 12.05 9.89 -5.03
N GLU A 42 12.81 9.77 -3.96
CA GLU A 42 14.26 9.97 -3.97
C GLU A 42 14.99 8.93 -4.84
N ALA A 43 14.59 7.65 -4.78
CA ALA A 43 15.11 6.59 -5.64
C ALA A 43 14.88 6.90 -7.13
N TRP A 44 13.65 7.31 -7.48
CA TRP A 44 13.32 7.75 -8.84
C TRP A 44 14.13 8.97 -9.27
N ARG A 45 14.24 9.98 -8.41
CA ARG A 45 15.00 11.22 -8.66
C ARG A 45 16.48 10.93 -8.94
N LYS A 46 17.06 9.94 -8.25
CA LYS A 46 18.44 9.47 -8.42
C LYS A 46 18.63 8.49 -9.59
N GLN A 47 17.54 8.06 -10.24
CA GLN A 47 17.53 7.02 -11.28
C GLN A 47 18.08 5.66 -10.79
N ASP A 48 17.91 5.36 -9.51
CA ASP A 48 18.34 4.12 -8.88
C ASP A 48 17.28 3.04 -9.07
N LYS A 49 17.40 2.27 -10.15
CA LYS A 49 16.38 1.29 -10.55
C LYS A 49 16.21 0.14 -9.56
N GLU A 50 17.28 -0.27 -8.89
CA GLU A 50 17.19 -1.35 -7.90
C GLU A 50 16.41 -0.85 -6.69
N ASN A 51 16.77 0.33 -6.18
CA ASN A 51 16.07 0.91 -5.03
C ASN A 51 14.60 1.23 -5.33
N ILE A 52 14.25 1.70 -6.54
CA ILE A 52 12.83 1.97 -6.91
C ILE A 52 11.93 0.75 -6.67
N ASN A 53 12.40 -0.46 -6.98
CA ASN A 53 11.58 -1.67 -6.83
C ASN A 53 11.38 -2.02 -5.35
N ASP A 54 12.41 -1.85 -4.54
CA ASP A 54 12.36 -2.09 -3.10
C ASP A 54 11.41 -1.09 -2.42
N GLU A 55 11.54 0.20 -2.74
CA GLU A 55 10.68 1.24 -2.16
C GLU A 55 9.20 1.11 -2.59
N LEU A 56 8.94 0.64 -3.82
CA LEU A 56 7.58 0.28 -4.24
C LEU A 56 7.00 -0.85 -3.38
N ALA A 57 7.82 -1.83 -3.01
CA ALA A 57 7.41 -2.91 -2.13
C ALA A 57 7.14 -2.40 -0.72
N ASP A 58 7.96 -1.48 -0.19
CA ASP A 58 7.78 -0.91 1.15
C ASP A 58 6.49 -0.08 1.26
N VAL A 59 6.20 0.75 0.25
CA VAL A 59 4.90 1.45 0.15
C VAL A 59 3.73 0.44 0.19
N ALA A 60 3.83 -0.66 -0.56
CA ALA A 60 2.78 -1.68 -0.59
C ALA A 60 2.64 -2.42 0.76
N ILE A 61 3.76 -2.75 1.42
CA ILE A 61 3.78 -3.39 2.74
C ILE A 61 3.13 -2.50 3.80
N PHE A 62 3.39 -1.20 3.78
CA PHE A 62 2.71 -0.27 4.69
C PHE A 62 1.21 -0.19 4.43
N LEU A 63 0.77 -0.14 3.17
CA LEU A 63 -0.65 -0.16 2.84
C LEU A 63 -1.34 -1.46 3.32
N LEU A 64 -0.68 -2.61 3.18
CA LEU A 64 -1.17 -3.90 3.71
C LEU A 64 -1.27 -3.87 5.24
N GLY A 65 -0.23 -3.41 5.92
CA GLY A 65 -0.23 -3.28 7.38
C GLY A 65 -1.34 -2.36 7.89
N ILE A 66 -1.48 -1.17 7.30
CA ILE A 66 -2.55 -0.22 7.63
C ILE A 66 -3.93 -0.84 7.40
N SER A 67 -4.10 -1.57 6.29
CA SER A 67 -5.38 -2.24 5.98
C SER A 67 -5.74 -3.29 7.01
N GLU A 68 -4.77 -4.02 7.56
CA GLU A 68 -5.02 -4.97 8.66
C GLU A 68 -5.44 -4.27 9.95
N ILE A 69 -4.81 -3.15 10.31
CA ILE A 69 -5.18 -2.36 11.50
C ILE A 69 -6.62 -1.84 11.38
N LEU A 70 -7.04 -1.47 10.16
CA LEU A 70 -8.37 -0.95 9.87
C LEU A 70 -9.43 -2.03 9.58
N ASP A 71 -9.09 -3.32 9.75
CA ASP A 71 -9.95 -4.45 9.42
C ASP A 71 -10.52 -4.41 7.97
N SER A 72 -9.68 -4.00 7.02
CA SER A 72 -10.00 -3.92 5.60
C SER A 72 -9.33 -5.06 4.83
N ASP A 73 -10.00 -5.63 3.83
CA ASP A 73 -9.38 -6.52 2.83
C ASP A 73 -8.90 -5.69 1.64
N LEU A 74 -7.62 -5.33 1.64
CA LEU A 74 -7.04 -4.46 0.61
C LEU A 74 -7.11 -5.08 -0.77
N GLY A 75 -6.78 -6.37 -0.91
CA GLY A 75 -6.79 -7.04 -2.21
C GLY A 75 -8.19 -7.09 -2.82
N GLN A 76 -9.19 -7.48 -2.03
CA GLN A 76 -10.58 -7.47 -2.48
C GLN A 76 -11.04 -6.04 -2.84
N ASN A 77 -10.65 -5.04 -2.05
CA ASN A 77 -11.00 -3.64 -2.31
C ASN A 77 -10.33 -3.09 -3.58
N ILE A 78 -9.08 -3.46 -3.87
CA ILE A 78 -8.39 -3.11 -5.12
C ILE A 78 -9.12 -3.73 -6.31
N VAL A 79 -9.43 -5.03 -6.27
CA VAL A 79 -10.12 -5.72 -7.37
C VAL A 79 -11.48 -5.07 -7.66
N LYS A 80 -12.32 -4.89 -6.63
CA LYS A 80 -13.60 -4.19 -6.76
C LYS A 80 -13.43 -2.78 -7.34
N LYS A 81 -12.40 -2.06 -6.91
CA LYS A 81 -12.13 -0.69 -7.38
C LYS A 81 -11.69 -0.68 -8.85
N MET A 82 -10.90 -1.66 -9.27
CA MET A 82 -10.47 -1.80 -10.66
C MET A 82 -11.65 -2.07 -11.58
N GLU A 83 -12.57 -2.96 -11.22
CA GLU A 83 -13.80 -3.23 -11.97
C GLU A 83 -14.67 -1.97 -12.15
N ILE A 84 -14.77 -1.16 -11.09
CA ILE A 84 -15.48 0.13 -11.14
C ILE A 84 -14.75 1.12 -12.05
N ASN A 85 -13.42 1.16 -11.99
CA ASN A 85 -12.62 2.11 -12.77
C ASN A 85 -12.60 1.78 -14.26
N GLU A 86 -12.61 0.49 -14.62
CA GLU A 86 -12.66 0.01 -16.01
C GLU A 86 -13.94 0.47 -16.72
N LYS A 87 -15.07 0.48 -16.01
CA LYS A 87 -16.38 0.90 -16.55
C LYS A 87 -16.59 2.42 -16.48
N ARG A 88 -15.64 3.18 -15.92
CA ARG A 88 -15.81 4.60 -15.62
C ARG A 88 -15.62 5.45 -16.87
N VAL A 89 -16.59 6.31 -17.15
CA VAL A 89 -16.49 7.32 -18.20
C VAL A 89 -15.82 8.58 -17.64
N TYR A 90 -14.83 9.09 -18.36
CA TYR A 90 -14.18 10.35 -18.06
C TYR A 90 -14.56 11.38 -19.11
N LYS A 91 -14.88 12.60 -18.66
CA LYS A 91 -15.09 13.76 -19.55
C LYS A 91 -14.09 14.83 -19.14
N ASN A 92 -13.21 15.23 -20.07
CA ASN A 92 -12.14 16.20 -19.84
C ASN A 92 -11.23 15.85 -18.64
N GLY A 93 -10.93 14.56 -18.45
CA GLY A 93 -10.12 14.07 -17.32
C GLY A 93 -10.84 14.06 -15.96
N ILE A 94 -12.10 14.52 -15.91
CA ILE A 94 -12.93 14.51 -14.70
C ILE A 94 -13.82 13.27 -14.72
N LYS A 95 -13.98 12.65 -13.55
CA LYS A 95 -14.89 11.52 -13.34
C LYS A 95 -16.32 11.97 -13.67
N SER A 96 -16.89 11.47 -14.77
CA SER A 96 -18.31 11.63 -15.05
C SER A 96 -19.09 10.64 -14.20
N VAL A 97 -20.22 11.09 -13.65
CA VAL A 97 -21.24 10.20 -13.06
C VAL A 97 -21.83 9.33 -14.16
#